data_AF-A0A3E0KEC9-F1
#
_entry.id   AF-A0A3E0KEC9-F1
#
_cell.length_a   1.000
_cell.length_b   1.000
_cell.length_c   1.000
_cell.angle_alpha   90.00
_cell.angle_beta   90.00
_cell.angle_gamma   90.00
#
_symmetry.space_group_name_H-M   'P 1'
#
loop_
_entity.id
_entity.type
_entity.pdbx_description
1 polymer ?
#
loop_
_entity_poly.entity_id
_entity_poly.type
_entity_poly.pdbx_seq_one_letter_code
_entity_poly.pdbx_strand_id
1 'polypeptide(L)'
;MAERRKHALVVGGTGMLRGLTLALAEEGYAVSVIARTAARLDSLAAAAKDAPGLINPLSLDYRDGTRLQEALRRAAGQFGPIVLAVCWIHSTAPAALRQIAEVIGESGAPCRLFHVRGSAVANPAAEAKRLPEWLGRYPSIQYRQVILGFVIEHGRSRWLTHQEISGGVLAAVRADRELSIVGTVEPWSLRP
;
A
#
# COMPACT_ATOMS: atom_id res chain seq x y z
N MET A 1 -27.24 -1.05 -15.36
CA MET A 1 -25.78 -1.28 -15.43
C MET A 1 -25.20 -0.88 -14.10
N ALA A 2 -24.72 -1.83 -13.29
CA ALA A 2 -24.05 -1.48 -12.03
C ALA A 2 -22.78 -0.69 -12.35
N GLU A 3 -22.59 0.46 -11.71
CA GLU A 3 -21.38 1.27 -11.86
C GLU A 3 -20.16 0.42 -11.48
N ARG A 4 -19.18 0.32 -12.39
CA ARG A 4 -17.96 -0.45 -12.12
C ARG A 4 -17.16 0.28 -11.05
N ARG A 5 -17.10 -0.31 -9.85
CA ARG A 5 -16.25 0.16 -8.76
C ARG A 5 -14.78 0.22 -9.20
N LYS A 6 -14.04 1.23 -8.71
CA LYS A 6 -12.59 1.28 -8.88
C LYS A 6 -11.94 0.19 -8.04
N HIS A 7 -10.90 -0.45 -8.57
CA HIS A 7 -10.20 -1.53 -7.87
C HIS A 7 -8.88 -1.01 -7.26
N ALA A 8 -8.75 -1.18 -5.94
CA ALA A 8 -7.52 -0.90 -5.21
C ALA A 8 -6.88 -2.20 -4.67
N LEU A 9 -5.56 -2.20 -4.56
CA LEU A 9 -4.77 -3.24 -3.89
C LEU A 9 -4.14 -2.66 -2.62
N VAL A 10 -4.22 -3.37 -1.50
CA VAL A 10 -3.46 -3.05 -0.29
C VAL A 10 -2.67 -4.27 0.18
N VAL A 11 -1.34 -4.17 0.22
CA VAL A 11 -0.46 -5.19 0.80
C VAL A 11 -0.13 -4.81 2.24
N GLY A 12 -0.43 -5.70 3.19
CA GLY A 12 -0.31 -5.41 4.62
C GLY A 12 -1.51 -4.66 5.22
N GLY A 13 -2.65 -4.69 4.55
CA GLY A 13 -3.86 -3.93 4.91
C GLY A 13 -4.55 -4.33 6.22
N THR A 14 -4.14 -5.40 6.90
CA THR A 14 -4.74 -5.83 8.17
C THR A 14 -4.07 -5.24 9.41
N GLY A 15 -2.92 -4.58 9.26
CA GLY A 15 -2.11 -4.02 10.35
C GLY A 15 -2.17 -2.50 10.40
N MET A 16 -1.01 -1.84 10.36
CA MET A 16 -0.91 -0.38 10.38
C MET A 16 -1.65 0.33 9.24
N LEU A 17 -1.96 -0.37 8.14
CA LEU A 17 -2.74 0.15 7.01
C LEU A 17 -4.25 -0.12 7.11
N ARG A 18 -4.73 -0.76 8.20
CA ARG A 18 -6.14 -1.12 8.38
C ARG A 18 -7.10 0.06 8.20
N GLY A 19 -6.78 1.21 8.81
CA GLY A 19 -7.59 2.42 8.68
C GLY A 19 -7.69 2.91 7.23
N LEU A 20 -6.60 2.83 6.47
CA LEU A 20 -6.57 3.20 5.05
C LEU A 20 -7.42 2.23 4.23
N THR A 21 -7.32 0.93 4.49
CA THR A 21 -8.10 -0.08 3.76
C THR A 21 -9.60 0.13 3.95
N LEU A 22 -10.05 0.41 5.17
CA LEU A 22 -11.44 0.73 5.45
C LEU A 22 -11.87 2.03 4.76
N ALA A 23 -11.04 3.08 4.82
CA ALA A 23 -11.35 4.34 4.17
C ALA A 23 -11.50 4.21 2.64
N LEU A 24 -10.69 3.37 1.99
CA LEU A 24 -10.83 3.10 0.55
C LEU A 24 -12.14 2.36 0.24
N ALA A 25 -12.54 1.40 1.06
CA ALA A 25 -13.85 0.75 0.90
C ALA A 25 -14.99 1.75 1.10
N GLU A 26 -14.86 2.67 2.07
CA GLU A 26 -15.83 3.74 2.29
C GLU A 26 -15.93 4.71 1.09
N GLU A 27 -14.82 4.96 0.41
CA GLU A 27 -14.77 5.71 -0.85
C GLU A 27 -15.32 4.93 -2.07
N GLY A 28 -15.89 3.74 -1.87
CA GLY A 28 -16.53 2.95 -2.92
C GLY A 28 -15.60 2.02 -3.70
N TYR A 29 -14.35 1.85 -3.27
CA TYR A 29 -13.43 0.93 -3.95
C TYR A 29 -13.78 -0.54 -3.66
N ALA A 30 -13.58 -1.39 -4.67
CA ALA A 30 -13.31 -2.80 -4.41
C ALA A 30 -11.83 -2.91 -4.00
N VAL A 31 -11.55 -3.32 -2.76
CA VAL A 31 -10.19 -3.35 -2.23
C VAL A 31 -9.73 -4.80 -2.05
N SER A 32 -8.81 -5.24 -2.90
CA SER A 32 -8.10 -6.51 -2.70
C SER A 32 -7.03 -6.33 -1.64
N VAL A 33 -7.05 -7.16 -0.59
CA VAL A 33 -6.16 -7.01 0.57
C VAL A 33 -5.31 -8.26 0.75
N ILE A 34 -4.00 -8.10 0.62
CA ILE A 34 -3.04 -9.19 0.84
C ILE A 34 -2.53 -9.16 2.28
N ALA A 35 -2.76 -10.25 2.99
CA ALA A 35 -2.18 -10.52 4.30
C ALA A 35 -2.08 -12.03 4.53
N ARG A 36 -1.26 -12.44 5.51
CA ARG A 36 -1.04 -13.87 5.82
C ARG A 36 -2.14 -14.50 6.68
N THR A 37 -2.80 -13.69 7.52
CA THR A 37 -3.71 -14.21 8.56
C THR A 37 -5.16 -14.05 8.11
N ALA A 38 -5.78 -15.16 7.70
CA ALA A 38 -7.18 -15.21 7.25
C ALA A 38 -8.15 -14.55 8.24
N ALA A 39 -8.09 -14.91 9.53
CA ALA A 39 -8.99 -14.32 10.54
C ALA A 39 -8.91 -12.78 10.65
N ARG A 40 -7.73 -12.18 10.38
CA ARG A 40 -7.58 -10.72 10.37
C ARG A 40 -8.18 -10.10 9.11
N LEU A 41 -8.12 -10.80 7.98
CA LEU A 41 -8.78 -10.41 6.74
C LEU A 41 -10.30 -10.49 6.89
N ASP A 42 -10.81 -11.56 7.50
CA ASP A 42 -12.25 -11.73 7.74
C ASP A 42 -12.79 -10.63 8.67
N SER A 43 -12.07 -10.33 9.75
CA SER A 43 -12.39 -9.21 10.64
C SER A 43 -12.38 -7.85 9.92
N LEU A 44 -11.45 -7.64 8.99
CA LEU A 44 -11.38 -6.44 8.17
C LEU A 44 -12.56 -6.34 7.19
N ALA A 45 -12.91 -7.45 6.52
CA ALA A 45 -14.05 -7.49 5.61
C ALA A 45 -15.38 -7.27 6.36
N ALA A 46 -15.55 -7.89 7.53
CA ALA A 46 -16.72 -7.69 8.37
C ALA A 46 -16.87 -6.23 8.83
N ALA A 47 -15.75 -5.54 9.11
CA ALA A 47 -15.76 -4.13 9.49
C ALA A 47 -16.11 -3.17 8.33
N ALA A 48 -16.02 -3.63 7.08
CA ALA A 48 -16.37 -2.87 5.88
C ALA A 48 -17.71 -3.32 5.26
N LYS A 49 -18.49 -4.16 5.95
CA LYS A 49 -19.69 -4.80 5.39
C LYS A 49 -20.75 -3.81 4.89
N ASP A 50 -20.85 -2.64 5.55
CA ASP A 50 -21.84 -1.60 5.27
C ASP A 50 -21.26 -0.47 4.39
N ALA A 51 -19.99 -0.58 3.98
CA ALA A 51 -19.34 0.41 3.13
C ALA A 51 -19.88 0.34 1.69
N PRO A 52 -19.85 1.44 0.91
CA PRO A 52 -20.25 1.42 -0.51
C PRO A 52 -19.36 0.51 -1.39
N GLY A 53 -18.11 0.34 -0.99
CA GLY A 53 -17.13 -0.55 -1.58
C GLY A 53 -17.22 -1.98 -1.07
N LEU A 54 -16.12 -2.72 -1.19
CA LEU A 54 -15.99 -4.07 -0.61
C LEU A 54 -14.54 -4.40 -0.31
N ILE A 55 -14.32 -5.35 0.59
CA ILE A 55 -13.02 -5.96 0.84
C ILE A 55 -12.98 -7.34 0.20
N ASN A 56 -12.02 -7.55 -0.70
CA ASN A 56 -11.68 -8.84 -1.27
C ASN A 56 -10.45 -9.41 -0.54
N PRO A 57 -10.62 -10.37 0.39
CA PRO A 57 -9.51 -10.90 1.18
C PRO A 57 -8.64 -11.86 0.36
N LEU A 58 -7.33 -11.61 0.31
CA LEU A 58 -6.34 -12.47 -0.32
C LEU A 58 -5.36 -13.01 0.73
N SER A 59 -5.73 -14.14 1.34
CA SER A 59 -4.91 -14.81 2.36
C SER A 59 -3.73 -15.55 1.73
N LEU A 60 -2.58 -14.88 1.61
CA LEU A 60 -1.37 -15.45 1.03
C LEU A 60 -0.10 -14.80 1.60
N ASP A 61 1.02 -15.50 1.45
CA ASP A 61 2.35 -14.95 1.68
C ASP A 61 2.90 -14.41 0.35
N TYR A 62 3.12 -13.10 0.27
CA TYR A 62 3.61 -12.46 -0.95
C TYR A 62 5.06 -12.84 -1.31
N ARG A 63 5.74 -13.64 -0.48
CA ARG A 63 7.03 -14.29 -0.83
C ARG A 63 6.84 -15.40 -1.85
N ASP A 64 5.65 -15.99 -1.92
CA ASP A 64 5.27 -16.93 -2.97
C ASP A 64 4.83 -16.14 -4.20
N GLY A 65 5.79 -15.87 -5.09
CA GLY A 65 5.56 -15.04 -6.27
C GLY A 65 4.50 -15.59 -7.22
N THR A 66 4.45 -16.91 -7.39
CA THR A 66 3.45 -17.56 -8.26
C THR A 66 2.05 -17.36 -7.70
N ARG A 67 1.83 -17.68 -6.41
CA ARG A 67 0.53 -17.49 -5.77
C ARG A 67 0.12 -16.02 -5.71
N LEU A 68 1.08 -15.11 -5.50
CA LEU A 68 0.86 -13.68 -5.53
C LEU A 68 0.32 -13.23 -6.90
N GLN A 69 1.02 -13.56 -7.99
CA GLN A 69 0.63 -13.13 -9.33
C GLN A 69 -0.71 -13.72 -9.74
N GLU A 70 -0.94 -15.02 -9.50
CA GLU A 70 -2.21 -15.66 -9.79
C GLU A 70 -3.39 -15.02 -9.05
N ALA A 71 -3.22 -14.73 -7.75
CA ALA A 71 -4.26 -14.08 -6.95
C ALA A 71 -4.58 -12.68 -7.46
N LEU A 72 -3.55 -11.91 -7.84
CA LEU A 72 -3.73 -10.57 -8.41
C LEU A 72 -4.43 -10.61 -9.76
N ARG A 73 -4.07 -11.53 -10.66
CA ARG A 73 -4.74 -11.71 -11.96
C ARG A 73 -6.20 -12.11 -11.78
N ARG A 74 -6.50 -13.04 -10.86
CA ARG A 74 -7.90 -13.40 -10.53
C ARG A 74 -8.69 -12.20 -10.02
N ALA A 75 -8.13 -11.43 -9.08
CA ALA A 75 -8.77 -10.23 -8.56
C ALA A 75 -8.99 -9.17 -9.65
N ALA A 76 -8.01 -8.97 -10.54
CA ALA A 76 -8.13 -8.05 -11.67
C ALA A 76 -9.20 -8.50 -12.69
N GLY A 77 -9.32 -9.80 -12.93
CA GLY A 77 -10.40 -10.37 -13.76
C GLY A 77 -11.79 -10.14 -13.15
N GLN A 78 -11.91 -10.18 -11.82
CA GLN A 78 -13.18 -10.00 -11.12
C GLN A 78 -13.60 -8.53 -10.94
N PHE A 79 -12.66 -7.66 -10.54
CA PHE A 79 -12.96 -6.27 -10.17
C PHE A 79 -12.49 -5.24 -11.21
N GLY A 80 -11.84 -5.69 -12.28
CA GLY A 80 -11.19 -4.84 -13.26
C GLY A 80 -9.73 -4.50 -12.89
N PRO A 81 -9.05 -3.69 -13.72
CA PRO A 81 -7.65 -3.35 -13.51
C PRO A 81 -7.46 -2.61 -12.18
N ILE A 82 -6.35 -2.91 -11.51
CA ILE A 82 -5.95 -2.21 -10.28
C ILE A 82 -5.50 -0.80 -10.67
N VAL A 83 -6.22 0.21 -10.22
CA VAL A 83 -5.92 1.63 -10.52
C VAL A 83 -5.19 2.34 -9.37
N LEU A 84 -5.15 1.70 -8.20
CA LEU A 84 -4.46 2.16 -7.00
C LEU A 84 -3.84 0.97 -6.29
N ALA A 85 -2.55 1.01 -5.97
CA ALA A 85 -1.90 0.01 -5.14
C ALA A 85 -1.16 0.70 -3.99
N VAL A 86 -1.40 0.25 -2.75
CA VAL A 86 -0.69 0.70 -1.55
C VAL A 86 0.06 -0.50 -0.97
N CYS A 87 1.38 -0.49 -1.11
CA CYS A 87 2.21 -1.64 -0.81
C CYS A 87 3.11 -1.37 0.39
N TRP A 88 2.80 -1.99 1.52
CA TRP A 88 3.78 -2.18 2.60
C TRP A 88 4.38 -3.58 2.47
N ILE A 89 5.62 -3.64 2.00
CA ILE A 89 6.34 -4.90 1.75
C ILE A 89 7.63 -4.88 2.56
N HIS A 90 7.80 -5.89 3.41
CA HIS A 90 9.03 -6.07 4.18
C HIS A 90 10.23 -6.31 3.25
N SER A 91 11.40 -5.79 3.62
CA SER A 91 12.66 -5.91 2.86
C SER A 91 13.08 -7.35 2.57
N THR A 92 12.56 -8.32 3.32
CA THR A 92 12.77 -9.76 3.11
C THR A 92 12.09 -10.33 1.86
N ALA A 93 11.30 -9.54 1.13
CA ALA A 93 10.62 -9.95 -0.11
C ALA A 93 10.83 -8.93 -1.24
N PRO A 94 12.08 -8.68 -1.66
CA PRO A 94 12.40 -7.62 -2.62
C PRO A 94 11.73 -7.80 -3.99
N ALA A 95 11.41 -9.05 -4.37
CA ALA A 95 10.76 -9.36 -5.63
C ALA A 95 9.25 -9.03 -5.65
N ALA A 96 8.58 -8.97 -4.49
CA ALA A 96 7.12 -8.90 -4.44
C ALA A 96 6.58 -7.61 -5.06
N LEU A 97 7.24 -6.46 -4.83
CA LEU A 97 6.81 -5.19 -5.41
C LEU A 97 6.91 -5.19 -6.94
N ARG A 98 7.98 -5.77 -7.49
CA ARG A 98 8.16 -5.93 -8.94
C ARG A 98 7.09 -6.84 -9.52
N GLN A 99 6.78 -7.95 -8.86
CA GLN A 99 5.75 -8.90 -9.31
C GLN A 99 4.35 -8.30 -9.29
N ILE A 100 4.05 -7.46 -8.29
CA ILE A 100 2.81 -6.67 -8.25
C ILE A 100 2.77 -5.69 -9.42
N ALA A 101 3.85 -4.94 -9.66
CA ALA A 101 3.93 -4.00 -10.78
C ALA A 101 3.79 -4.71 -12.13
N GLU A 102 4.33 -5.91 -12.29
CA GLU A 102 4.18 -6.74 -13.48
C GLU A 102 2.71 -7.03 -13.79
N VAL A 103 1.95 -7.54 -12.82
CA VAL A 103 0.52 -7.84 -13.00
C VAL A 103 -0.32 -6.58 -13.22
N ILE A 104 -0.01 -5.49 -12.53
CA ILE A 104 -0.69 -4.19 -12.75
C ILE A 104 -0.44 -3.71 -14.19
N GLY A 105 0.81 -3.79 -14.63
CA GLY A 105 1.27 -3.35 -15.95
C GLY A 105 0.67 -4.13 -17.11
N GLU A 106 0.32 -5.42 -16.93
CA GLU A 106 -0.35 -6.26 -17.93
C GLU A 106 -1.62 -5.62 -18.50
N SER A 107 -2.34 -4.85 -17.69
CA SER A 107 -3.59 -4.19 -18.11
C SER A 107 -3.39 -2.96 -18.99
N GLY A 108 -2.20 -2.35 -18.98
CA GLY A 108 -1.93 -1.04 -19.58
C GLY A 108 -2.70 0.14 -18.97
N ALA A 109 -3.63 -0.10 -18.04
CA ALA A 109 -4.42 0.94 -17.40
C ALA A 109 -3.55 1.79 -16.46
N PRO A 110 -3.80 3.11 -16.37
CA PRO A 110 -3.10 3.95 -15.42
C PRO A 110 -3.29 3.46 -13.97
N CYS A 111 -2.18 3.26 -13.26
CA CYS A 111 -2.19 2.88 -11.86
C CYS A 111 -1.26 3.77 -11.04
N ARG A 112 -1.76 4.24 -9.90
CA ARG A 112 -0.93 4.91 -8.89
C ARG A 112 -0.43 3.88 -7.89
N LEU A 113 0.88 3.61 -7.87
CA LEU A 113 1.50 2.66 -6.96
C LEU A 113 2.22 3.42 -5.84
N PHE A 114 1.70 3.35 -4.62
CA PHE A 114 2.30 3.88 -3.42
C PHE A 114 3.12 2.80 -2.71
N HIS A 115 4.44 2.93 -2.72
CA HIS A 115 5.33 2.09 -1.94
C HIS A 115 5.55 2.73 -0.56
N VAL A 116 5.00 2.10 0.47
CA VAL A 116 5.19 2.51 1.87
C VAL A 116 6.51 1.95 2.37
N ARG A 117 7.38 2.80 2.94
CA ARG A 117 8.74 2.47 3.37
C ARG A 117 8.96 2.96 4.81
N GLY A 118 9.71 2.21 5.63
CA GLY A 118 10.02 2.61 7.00
C GLY A 118 11.14 3.66 7.06
N SER A 119 11.28 4.36 8.18
CA SER A 119 12.20 5.51 8.32
C SER A 119 13.67 5.21 8.01
N ALA A 120 14.09 3.95 8.11
CA ALA A 120 15.42 3.46 7.72
C ALA A 120 15.84 3.90 6.30
N VAL A 121 14.87 4.09 5.38
CA VAL A 121 15.17 4.48 3.99
C VAL A 121 15.43 5.98 3.83
N ALA A 122 15.08 6.79 4.84
CA ALA A 122 15.20 8.25 4.83
C ALA A 122 16.45 8.75 5.54
N ASN A 123 17.36 7.85 5.94
CA ASN A 123 18.71 8.23 6.33
C ASN A 123 19.29 9.13 5.21
N PRO A 124 19.90 10.29 5.50
CA PRO A 124 20.52 11.17 4.51
C PRO A 124 21.52 10.46 3.58
N ALA A 125 22.08 9.31 3.99
CA ALA A 125 22.94 8.45 3.18
C ALA A 125 22.19 7.41 2.30
N ALA A 126 20.85 7.34 2.35
CA ALA A 126 20.06 6.24 1.79
C ALA A 126 19.19 6.60 0.58
N GLU A 127 18.94 5.57 -0.24
CA GLU A 127 18.24 5.51 -1.52
C GLU A 127 16.73 5.85 -1.49
N ALA A 128 16.27 6.78 -0.63
CA ALA A 128 14.88 7.24 -0.62
C ALA A 128 14.43 7.73 -2.00
N LYS A 129 15.32 8.41 -2.74
CA LYS A 129 15.00 9.00 -4.05
C LYS A 129 15.21 8.04 -5.23
N ARG A 130 15.87 6.88 -5.04
CA ARG A 130 16.15 5.97 -6.15
C ARG A 130 14.88 5.24 -6.57
N LEU A 131 14.48 5.43 -7.81
CA LEU A 131 13.38 4.69 -8.41
C LEU A 131 13.80 3.23 -8.67
N PRO A 132 12.89 2.26 -8.55
CA PRO A 132 13.20 0.89 -8.90
C PRO A 132 13.54 0.75 -10.39
N GLU A 133 14.60 0.02 -10.72
CA GLU A 133 15.08 -0.14 -12.12
C GLU A 133 14.03 -0.78 -13.04
N TRP A 134 13.15 -1.62 -12.49
CA TRP A 134 12.07 -2.26 -13.24
C TRP A 134 10.94 -1.29 -13.63
N LEU A 135 10.86 -0.09 -13.03
CA LEU A 135 9.75 0.84 -13.23
C LEU A 135 9.63 1.27 -14.71
N GLY A 136 10.76 1.47 -15.40
CA GLY A 136 10.77 1.86 -16.81
C GLY A 136 10.11 0.85 -17.76
N ARG A 137 9.87 -0.39 -17.31
CA ARG A 137 9.16 -1.43 -18.09
C ARG A 137 7.64 -1.27 -18.04
N TYR A 138 7.10 -0.46 -17.12
CA TYR A 138 5.67 -0.33 -16.87
C TYR A 138 5.25 1.16 -16.89
N PRO A 139 5.15 1.79 -18.08
CA PRO A 139 4.90 3.23 -18.21
C PRO A 139 3.52 3.67 -17.71
N SER A 140 2.55 2.76 -17.60
CA SER A 140 1.23 3.03 -17.02
C SER A 140 1.26 3.16 -15.49
N ILE A 141 2.37 2.77 -14.85
CA ILE A 141 2.51 2.83 -13.39
C ILE A 141 3.17 4.14 -12.99
N GLN A 142 2.37 4.95 -12.31
CA GLN A 142 2.83 6.16 -11.67
C GLN A 142 3.26 5.79 -10.25
N TYR A 143 4.58 5.69 -10.04
CA TYR A 143 5.15 5.29 -8.74
C TYR A 143 5.18 6.47 -7.77
N ARG A 144 4.84 6.22 -6.51
CA ARG A 144 4.91 7.17 -5.39
C ARG A 144 5.56 6.48 -4.20
N GLN A 145 6.18 7.26 -3.35
CA GLN A 145 6.77 6.80 -2.10
C GLN A 145 6.10 7.46 -0.91
N VAL A 146 5.81 6.66 0.11
CA VAL A 146 5.40 7.14 1.43
C VAL A 146 6.40 6.66 2.44
N ILE A 147 7.16 7.58 3.02
CA ILE A 147 8.15 7.29 4.05
C ILE A 147 7.50 7.48 5.41
N LEU A 148 7.48 6.43 6.21
CA LEU A 148 7.03 6.47 7.59
C LEU A 148 8.18 6.93 8.47
N GLY A 149 8.01 8.07 9.13
CA GLY A 149 8.95 8.64 10.08
C GLY A 149 8.62 8.29 11.53
N PHE A 150 8.87 9.26 12.41
CA PHE A 150 8.56 9.26 13.83
C PHE A 150 7.97 10.61 14.22
N VAL A 151 7.52 10.75 15.47
CA VAL A 151 7.01 12.01 16.00
C VAL A 151 7.99 12.53 17.06
N ILE A 152 8.20 13.85 17.09
CA ILE A 152 8.94 14.53 18.16
C ILE A 152 7.96 15.36 18.96
N GLU A 153 7.82 15.06 20.24
CA GLU A 153 6.91 15.73 21.18
C GLU A 153 7.69 16.07 22.46
N HIS A 154 7.67 17.34 22.87
CA HIS A 154 8.34 17.81 24.09
C HIS A 154 9.82 17.40 24.17
N GLY A 155 10.54 17.47 23.04
CA GLY A 155 11.97 17.11 22.96
C GLY A 155 12.27 15.61 23.01
N ARG A 156 11.26 14.74 23.04
CA ARG A 156 11.42 13.27 22.97
C ARG A 156 10.77 12.74 21.70
N SER A 157 11.23 11.60 21.24
CA SER A 157 10.68 10.95 20.04
C SER A 157 9.92 9.68 20.37
N ARG A 158 8.96 9.35 19.50
CA ARG A 158 8.21 8.09 19.53
C ARG A 158 7.87 7.60 18.13
N TRP A 159 7.63 6.30 17.99
CA TRP A 159 7.10 5.74 16.75
C TRP A 159 5.68 6.26 16.46
N LEU A 160 5.34 6.29 15.17
CA LEU A 160 3.97 6.56 14.73
C LEU A 160 3.03 5.45 15.20
N THR A 161 1.85 5.83 15.63
CA THR A 161 0.73 4.92 15.88
C THR A 161 0.15 4.39 14.56
N HIS A 162 -0.62 3.30 14.63
CA HIS A 162 -1.34 2.80 13.45
C HIS A 162 -2.31 3.83 12.85
N GLN A 163 -2.92 4.68 13.69
CA GLN A 163 -3.82 5.74 13.23
C GLN A 163 -3.05 6.83 12.48
N GLU A 164 -1.90 7.25 12.99
CA GLU A 164 -1.03 8.23 12.31
C GLU A 164 -0.49 7.66 10.98
N ILE A 165 -0.09 6.38 10.95
CA ILE A 165 0.36 5.72 9.72
C ILE A 165 -0.77 5.64 8.70
N SER A 166 -1.91 5.04 9.05
CA SER A 166 -3.02 4.87 8.11
C SER A 166 -3.56 6.20 7.60
N GLY A 167 -3.76 7.19 8.49
CA GLY A 167 -4.21 8.53 8.14
C GLY A 167 -3.20 9.27 7.26
N GLY A 168 -1.91 9.21 7.60
CA GLY A 168 -0.85 9.85 6.82
C GLY A 168 -0.68 9.24 5.42
N VAL A 169 -0.73 7.90 5.30
CA VAL A 169 -0.68 7.23 3.99
C VAL A 169 -1.93 7.56 3.16
N LEU A 170 -3.11 7.62 3.78
CA LEU A 170 -4.35 8.01 3.09
C LEU A 170 -4.28 9.45 2.59
N ALA A 171 -3.76 10.37 3.39
CA ALA A 171 -3.53 11.75 2.99
C ALA A 171 -2.55 11.82 1.80
N ALA A 172 -1.49 11.02 1.79
CA ALA A 172 -0.57 10.93 0.65
C ALA A 172 -1.26 10.39 -0.62
N VAL A 173 -2.11 9.38 -0.50
CA VAL A 173 -2.91 8.83 -1.61
C VAL A 173 -3.86 9.86 -2.21
N ARG A 174 -4.51 10.65 -1.37
CA ARG A 174 -5.44 11.72 -1.79
C ARG A 174 -4.71 12.92 -2.41
N ALA A 175 -3.55 13.29 -1.87
CA ALA A 175 -2.74 14.38 -2.39
C ALA A 175 -1.95 14.02 -3.66
N ASP A 176 -1.79 12.72 -3.94
CA ASP A 176 -1.07 12.16 -5.10
C ASP A 176 0.34 12.73 -5.34
N ARG A 177 1.11 12.89 -4.26
CA ARG A 177 2.50 13.35 -4.36
C ARG A 177 3.45 12.19 -4.62
N GLU A 178 4.46 12.42 -5.48
CA GLU A 178 5.51 11.43 -5.78
C GLU A 178 6.27 10.96 -4.54
N LEU A 179 6.47 11.86 -3.58
CA LEU A 179 7.07 11.56 -2.29
C LEU A 179 6.26 12.23 -1.18
N SER A 180 5.94 11.47 -0.14
CA SER A 180 5.33 11.96 1.09
C SER A 180 6.03 11.38 2.31
N ILE A 181 6.10 12.16 3.38
CA ILE A 181 6.60 11.73 4.68
C ILE A 181 5.44 11.78 5.67
N VAL A 182 5.26 10.72 6.45
CA VAL A 182 4.32 10.68 7.58
C VAL A 182 5.14 10.85 8.86
N GLY A 183 4.84 11.88 9.66
CA GLY A 183 5.70 12.30 10.78
C GLY A 183 6.92 13.09 10.31
N THR A 184 8.06 12.90 10.98
CA THR A 184 9.36 13.45 10.60
C THR A 184 10.40 12.34 10.45
N VAL A 185 11.42 12.58 9.63
CA VAL A 185 12.61 11.71 9.49
C VAL A 185 13.87 12.40 10.02
N GLU A 186 13.76 13.67 10.39
CA GLU A 186 14.86 14.50 10.88
C GLU A 186 14.49 15.27 12.17
N PRO A 187 15.49 15.57 13.03
CA PRO A 187 16.88 15.15 12.91
C PRO A 187 17.06 13.64 13.19
N TRP A 188 17.95 12.98 12.44
CA TRP A 188 18.14 11.52 12.54
C TRP A 188 18.58 11.06 13.93
N SER A 189 19.31 11.91 14.66
CA SER A 189 19.73 11.67 16.05
C SER A 189 18.57 11.47 17.02
N LEU A 190 17.37 11.94 16.66
CA LEU A 190 16.15 11.76 17.45
C LEU A 190 15.29 10.60 16.96
N ARG A 191 15.76 9.76 16.03
CA ARG A 191 15.03 8.55 15.68
C ARG A 191 14.96 7.61 16.90
N PRO A 192 13.77 7.12 17.30
CA PRO A 192 13.63 6.19 18.42
C PRO A 192 14.38 4.87 18.26
#